data_AF-A0A453HSF5-F1
#
_entry.id   AF-A0A453HSF5-F1
#
_cell.length_a   1.000
_cell.length_b   1.000
_cell.length_c   1.000
_cell.angle_alpha   90.00
_cell.angle_beta   90.00
_cell.angle_gamma   90.00
#
_symmetry.space_group_name_H-M   'P 1'
#
loop_
_entity.id
_entity.type
_entity.pdbx_description
1 polymer ?
#
loop_
_entity_poly.entity_id
_entity_poly.type
_entity_poly.pdbx_seq_one_letter_code
_entity_poly.pdbx_strand_id
1 'polypeptide(L)'
;MKIGQWQHSTGPRTHMHTLPIKMKRGLLVVLWSLFCLCVADTATGNKPKHPIEFDQLEISRKYVPAKQHASASKSPSSSSVHGGSQDYQRKRDKIIAMPGQMEEAEFTQYAGYVTVDANAGRALFYYFAEAPQDPSNKPLVLWMNGGPGCSSFGAGAMLELGPFSVHSDNKTLYKKKHAWNTGSKYAVC
;
A
#
# COMPACT_ATOMS: atom_id res chain seq x y z
N MET A 1 -43.19 13.84 47.93
CA MET A 1 -42.56 13.65 49.26
C MET A 1 -41.72 12.38 49.21
N LYS A 2 -40.47 12.42 49.74
CA LYS A 2 -39.37 11.41 49.72
C LYS A 2 -38.70 11.23 48.35
N ILE A 3 -37.56 11.89 48.04
CA ILE A 3 -36.19 11.78 48.56
C ILE A 3 -35.67 10.33 48.52
N GLY A 4 -34.76 10.07 47.57
CA GLY A 4 -33.89 8.90 47.53
C GLY A 4 -32.51 9.33 47.07
N GLN A 5 -31.61 9.56 48.02
CA GLN A 5 -30.20 9.76 47.76
C GLN A 5 -29.56 8.42 47.38
N TRP A 6 -28.82 8.39 46.28
CA TRP A 6 -27.94 7.28 45.95
C TRP A 6 -26.64 7.44 46.74
N GLN A 7 -26.42 6.56 47.71
CA GLN A 7 -25.16 6.45 48.44
C GLN A 7 -24.07 5.94 47.50
N HIS A 8 -22.96 6.67 47.39
CA HIS A 8 -21.73 6.13 46.84
C HIS A 8 -21.15 5.10 47.81
N SER A 9 -21.26 3.82 47.44
CA SER A 9 -20.49 2.74 48.05
C SER A 9 -19.02 2.91 47.65
N THR A 10 -18.17 3.27 48.62
CA THR A 10 -16.72 3.28 48.45
C THR A 10 -16.20 1.88 48.78
N GLY A 11 -15.91 1.10 47.74
CA GLY A 11 -15.21 -0.18 47.88
C GLY A 11 -13.77 0.01 48.39
N PRO A 12 -13.19 -0.98 49.09
CA PRO A 12 -11.84 -0.87 49.63
C PRO A 12 -10.80 -0.76 48.51
N ARG A 13 -9.96 0.26 48.62
CA ARG A 13 -8.83 0.57 47.75
C ARG A 13 -7.78 -0.53 47.87
N THR A 14 -7.73 -1.46 46.93
CA THR A 14 -6.64 -2.44 46.85
C THR A 14 -5.35 -1.71 46.50
N HIS A 15 -4.45 -1.60 47.47
CA HIS A 15 -3.08 -1.16 47.23
C HIS A 15 -2.39 -2.18 46.33
N MET A 16 -2.22 -1.86 45.04
CA MET A 16 -1.30 -2.60 44.16
C MET A 16 0.13 -2.40 44.70
N HIS A 17 0.64 -3.40 45.40
CA HIS A 17 2.06 -3.53 45.68
C HIS A 17 2.81 -3.70 44.35
N THR A 18 3.40 -2.63 43.85
CA THR A 18 4.41 -2.71 42.79
C THR A 18 5.69 -3.24 43.43
N LEU A 19 5.93 -4.55 43.30
CA LEU A 19 7.24 -5.11 43.64
C LEU A 19 8.28 -4.52 42.67
N PRO A 20 9.41 -3.97 43.17
CA PRO A 20 10.43 -3.43 42.29
C PRO A 20 11.03 -4.58 41.46
N ILE A 21 10.79 -4.55 40.15
CA ILE A 21 11.45 -5.44 39.20
C ILE A 21 12.94 -5.10 39.23
N LYS A 22 13.72 -5.91 39.97
CA LYS A 22 15.17 -5.76 40.04
C LYS A 22 15.76 -6.26 38.74
N MET A 23 15.75 -5.39 37.73
CA MET A 23 16.30 -5.68 36.42
C MET A 23 17.80 -5.94 36.57
N LYS A 24 18.22 -7.19 36.35
CA LYS A 24 19.63 -7.57 36.46
C LYS A 24 20.42 -6.74 35.45
N ARG A 25 21.56 -6.17 35.85
CA ARG A 25 22.40 -5.31 34.99
C ARG A 25 22.68 -5.93 33.61
N GLY A 26 22.74 -7.26 33.53
CA GLY A 26 22.86 -7.99 32.26
C GLY A 26 21.67 -7.85 31.30
N LEU A 27 20.43 -7.75 31.79
CA LEU A 27 19.25 -7.56 30.93
C LEU A 27 19.22 -6.14 30.33
N LEU A 28 19.67 -5.13 31.08
CA LEU A 28 19.80 -3.77 30.56
C LEU A 28 20.85 -3.71 29.45
N VAL A 29 21.99 -4.41 29.60
CA VAL A 29 23.04 -4.49 28.58
C VAL A 29 22.56 -5.22 27.33
N VAL A 30 21.82 -6.32 27.47
CA VAL A 30 21.23 -7.04 26.32
C VAL A 30 20.23 -6.17 25.58
N LEU A 31 19.36 -5.44 26.30
CA LEU A 31 18.40 -4.52 25.69
C LEU A 31 19.09 -3.34 25.01
N TRP A 32 20.18 -2.83 25.56
CA TRP A 32 20.99 -1.77 24.94
C TRP A 32 21.73 -2.27 23.69
N SER A 33 22.32 -3.46 23.72
CA SER A 33 22.97 -4.05 22.55
C SER A 33 21.99 -4.34 21.43
N LEU A 34 20.78 -4.83 21.74
CA LEU A 34 19.71 -5.02 20.75
C LEU A 34 19.24 -3.68 20.18
N PHE A 35 19.13 -2.64 21.00
CA PHE A 35 18.81 -1.29 20.52
C PHE A 35 19.91 -0.72 19.60
N CYS A 36 21.18 -0.91 19.92
CA CYS A 36 22.30 -0.48 19.07
C CYS A 36 22.36 -1.23 17.73
N LEU A 37 22.05 -2.53 17.70
CA LEU A 37 21.95 -3.30 16.46
C LEU A 37 20.81 -2.80 15.56
N CYS A 38 19.69 -2.35 16.13
CA CYS A 38 18.59 -1.77 15.36
C CYS A 38 18.92 -0.39 14.75
N VAL A 39 19.82 0.39 15.35
CA VAL A 39 20.19 1.73 14.85
C VAL A 39 21.24 1.66 13.75
N ALA A 40 22.12 0.65 13.76
CA ALA A 40 23.21 0.54 12.78
C ALA A 40 22.74 0.21 11.35
N ASP A 41 21.54 -0.34 11.16
CA ASP A 41 21.05 -0.77 9.83
C ASP A 41 20.29 0.29 9.02
N THR A 42 20.12 1.52 9.52
CA THR A 42 19.37 2.56 8.77
C THR A 42 20.23 3.63 8.09
N ALA A 43 21.56 3.51 8.12
CA ALA A 43 22.46 4.55 7.62
C ALA A 43 23.21 4.21 6.32
N THR A 44 22.53 3.65 5.32
CA THR A 44 22.99 3.78 3.91
C THR A 44 21.82 4.13 3.00
N GLY A 45 21.39 5.39 3.06
CA GLY A 45 20.42 5.95 2.13
C GLY A 45 21.01 6.03 0.72
N ASN A 46 20.73 5.02 -0.10
CA ASN A 46 20.98 5.08 -1.54
C ASN A 46 20.04 6.13 -2.15
N LYS A 47 20.59 7.24 -2.64
CA LYS A 47 19.83 8.18 -3.46
C LYS A 47 19.55 7.52 -4.82
N PRO A 48 18.28 7.33 -5.24
CA PRO A 48 17.98 6.82 -6.57
C PRO A 48 18.44 7.83 -7.62
N LYS A 49 19.31 7.41 -8.54
CA LYS A 49 19.90 8.27 -9.58
C LYS A 49 18.92 8.66 -10.70
N HIS A 50 17.72 8.08 -10.72
CA HIS A 50 16.66 8.41 -11.66
C HIS A 50 15.30 8.31 -10.95
N PRO A 51 14.42 9.34 -11.03
CA PRO A 51 13.03 9.20 -10.63
C PRO A 51 12.38 8.07 -11.43
N ILE A 52 11.70 7.15 -10.76
CA ILE A 52 10.88 6.15 -11.44
C ILE A 52 9.71 6.91 -12.05
N GLU A 53 9.75 7.15 -13.35
CA GLU A 53 8.64 7.72 -14.11
C GLU A 53 7.78 6.55 -14.61
N PHE A 54 6.49 6.55 -14.28
CA PHE A 54 5.61 5.41 -14.53
C PHE A 54 5.46 5.12 -16.03
N ASP A 55 5.74 6.10 -16.90
CA ASP A 55 5.81 5.94 -18.36
C ASP A 55 6.95 5.01 -18.81
N GLN A 56 7.96 4.78 -17.98
CA GLN A 56 9.08 3.87 -18.26
C GLN A 56 8.91 2.47 -17.66
N LEU A 57 7.83 2.21 -16.90
CA LEU A 57 7.54 0.85 -16.43
C LEU A 57 7.05 0.02 -17.61
N GLU A 58 7.98 -0.69 -18.25
CA GLU A 58 7.67 -1.70 -19.25
C GLU A 58 6.92 -2.84 -18.54
N ILE A 59 5.59 -2.79 -18.55
CA ILE A 59 4.74 -3.90 -18.10
C ILE A 59 4.90 -5.03 -19.12
N SER A 60 5.97 -5.81 -18.93
CA SER A 60 6.36 -6.92 -19.78
C SER A 60 5.31 -8.02 -19.67
N ARG A 61 4.41 -8.09 -20.65
CA ARG A 61 3.54 -9.25 -20.83
C ARG A 61 4.38 -10.44 -21.29
N LYS A 62 4.69 -11.33 -20.37
CA LYS A 62 4.69 -12.77 -20.63
C LYS A 62 3.74 -13.47 -19.67
N TYR A 63 2.49 -13.05 -19.64
CA TYR A 63 1.40 -13.92 -19.18
C TYR A 63 0.74 -14.53 -20.41
N VAL A 64 1.07 -15.79 -20.67
CA VAL A 64 0.35 -16.65 -21.63
C VAL A 64 -0.64 -17.48 -20.79
N PRO A 65 -1.95 -17.28 -20.90
CA PRO A 65 -2.90 -18.22 -20.32
C PRO A 65 -2.64 -19.59 -20.94
N ALA A 66 -2.65 -20.66 -20.15
CA ALA A 66 -2.54 -22.03 -20.65
C ALA A 66 -3.57 -22.24 -21.77
N LYS A 67 -3.11 -22.28 -23.03
CA LYS A 67 -3.97 -22.53 -24.19
C LYS A 67 -4.31 -24.01 -24.23
N GLN A 68 -5.60 -24.30 -24.21
CA GLN A 68 -6.15 -25.46 -24.90
C GLN A 68 -5.73 -25.41 -26.39
N HIS A 69 -5.39 -26.58 -26.91
CA HIS A 69 -4.92 -26.90 -28.26
C HIS A 69 -5.38 -25.96 -29.39
N ALA A 70 -4.45 -25.25 -30.05
CA ALA A 70 -4.51 -24.92 -31.48
C ALA A 70 -3.19 -24.30 -31.99
N SER A 71 -2.57 -25.03 -32.93
CA SER A 71 -1.64 -24.69 -34.03
C SER A 71 -0.75 -23.42 -34.00
N ALA A 72 0.53 -23.67 -34.29
CA ALA A 72 1.61 -22.71 -34.52
C ALA A 72 1.43 -21.84 -35.78
N SER A 73 1.89 -20.59 -35.70
CA SER A 73 2.35 -19.83 -36.87
C SER A 73 3.56 -18.96 -36.49
N LYS A 74 4.52 -18.88 -37.41
CA LYS A 74 5.86 -18.31 -37.30
C LYS A 74 5.86 -16.78 -37.13
N SER A 75 6.91 -16.28 -36.47
CA SER A 75 7.28 -14.86 -36.32
C SER A 75 7.58 -14.17 -37.66
N PRO A 76 7.54 -12.83 -37.69
CA PRO A 76 8.71 -12.09 -38.15
C PRO A 76 9.13 -10.94 -37.21
N SER A 77 10.42 -10.64 -37.32
CA SER A 77 11.23 -9.68 -36.57
C SER A 77 10.96 -8.20 -36.88
N SER A 78 11.29 -7.35 -35.90
CA SER A 78 11.84 -5.99 -36.03
C SER A 78 10.96 -4.91 -36.69
N SER A 79 10.40 -3.99 -35.86
CA SER A 79 10.75 -2.54 -35.87
C SER A 79 9.71 -1.70 -35.09
N SER A 80 10.21 -0.84 -34.19
CA SER A 80 9.59 0.42 -33.69
C SER A 80 8.11 0.41 -33.27
N VAL A 81 7.77 -0.29 -32.17
CA VAL A 81 6.48 -0.13 -31.47
C VAL A 81 6.74 -0.03 -29.97
N HIS A 82 7.05 1.16 -29.45
CA HIS A 82 7.18 1.35 -28.00
C HIS A 82 6.09 2.27 -27.40
N GLY A 83 5.43 3.13 -28.20
CA GLY A 83 4.35 3.99 -27.68
C GLY A 83 2.96 3.33 -27.59
N GLY A 84 2.59 2.47 -28.55
CA GLY A 84 1.21 1.96 -28.64
C GLY A 84 0.82 0.89 -27.62
N SER A 85 1.80 0.14 -27.09
CA SER A 85 1.55 -0.97 -26.15
C SER A 85 1.27 -0.46 -24.74
N GLN A 86 2.08 0.46 -24.24
CA GLN A 86 1.99 0.98 -22.87
C GLN A 86 0.70 1.77 -22.64
N ASP A 87 0.35 2.68 -23.55
CA ASP A 87 -0.91 3.44 -23.47
C ASP A 87 -2.14 2.53 -23.46
N TYR A 88 -2.10 1.45 -24.25
CA TYR A 88 -3.17 0.45 -24.26
C TYR A 88 -3.24 -0.32 -22.95
N GLN A 89 -2.10 -0.64 -22.32
CA GLN A 89 -2.09 -1.30 -21.01
C GLN A 89 -2.68 -0.38 -19.93
N ARG A 90 -2.19 0.87 -19.84
CA ARG A 90 -2.69 1.87 -18.90
C ARG A 90 -4.19 2.08 -19.02
N LYS A 91 -4.71 2.13 -20.25
CA LYS A 91 -6.15 2.26 -20.50
C LYS A 91 -6.97 1.06 -20.01
N ARG A 92 -6.45 -0.16 -20.12
CA ARG A 92 -7.13 -1.38 -19.63
C ARG A 92 -7.19 -1.45 -18.11
N ASP A 93 -6.14 -0.98 -17.46
CA ASP A 93 -6.01 -1.06 -16.00
C ASP A 93 -6.69 0.13 -15.31
N LYS A 94 -7.27 1.07 -16.08
CA LYS A 94 -7.97 2.25 -15.57
C LYS A 94 -9.24 1.84 -14.81
N ILE A 95 -9.35 2.28 -13.57
CA ILE A 95 -10.56 2.13 -12.75
C ILE A 95 -11.47 3.33 -13.03
N ILE A 96 -12.67 3.06 -13.52
CA ILE A 96 -13.70 4.09 -13.72
C ILE A 96 -14.35 4.47 -12.39
N ALA A 97 -14.77 3.46 -11.62
CA ALA A 97 -15.28 3.63 -10.26
C ALA A 97 -15.05 2.34 -9.47
N MET A 98 -14.80 2.46 -8.17
CA MET A 98 -14.76 1.31 -7.27
C MET A 98 -16.16 0.95 -6.75
N PRO A 99 -16.44 -0.33 -6.45
CA PRO A 99 -17.66 -0.69 -5.74
C PRO A 99 -17.80 0.08 -4.42
N GLY A 100 -18.99 0.61 -4.14
CA GLY A 100 -19.26 1.40 -2.93
C GLY A 100 -18.80 2.86 -3.01
N GLN A 101 -18.18 3.28 -4.11
CA GLN A 101 -17.82 4.68 -4.34
C GLN A 101 -19.08 5.49 -4.70
N MET A 102 -19.46 6.45 -3.86
CA MET A 102 -20.71 7.22 -4.02
C MET A 102 -20.60 8.37 -5.03
N GLU A 103 -19.40 8.91 -5.22
CA GLU A 103 -19.10 10.02 -6.13
C GLU A 103 -17.94 9.64 -7.04
N GLU A 104 -17.90 10.16 -8.27
CA GLU A 104 -16.76 9.93 -9.16
C GLU A 104 -15.47 10.48 -8.54
N ALA A 105 -14.35 9.80 -8.77
CA ALA A 105 -13.07 10.21 -8.21
C ALA A 105 -12.58 11.44 -8.99
N GLU A 106 -12.16 12.49 -8.28
CA GLU A 106 -11.54 13.69 -8.88
C GLU A 106 -10.10 13.45 -9.39
N PHE A 107 -9.69 12.19 -9.53
CA PHE A 107 -8.36 11.79 -9.95
C PHE A 107 -8.41 10.47 -10.69
N THR A 108 -7.42 10.22 -11.54
CA THR A 108 -7.31 8.95 -12.25
C THR A 108 -6.72 7.88 -11.34
N GLN A 109 -7.29 6.68 -11.40
CA GLN A 109 -6.78 5.52 -10.67
C GLN A 109 -6.73 4.29 -11.57
N TYR A 110 -5.80 3.40 -11.24
CA TYR A 110 -5.50 2.19 -11.99
C TYR A 110 -5.24 1.02 -11.04
N ALA A 111 -5.60 -0.18 -11.44
CA ALA A 111 -5.16 -1.40 -10.78
C ALA A 111 -4.94 -2.50 -11.80
N GLY A 112 -3.92 -3.31 -11.54
CA GLY A 112 -3.49 -4.34 -12.46
C GLY A 112 -2.45 -5.26 -11.84
N TYR A 113 -1.69 -5.93 -12.69
CA TYR A 113 -0.63 -6.83 -12.28
C TYR A 113 0.65 -6.54 -13.04
N VAL A 114 1.77 -6.52 -12.32
CA VAL A 114 3.12 -6.47 -12.90
C VAL A 114 3.76 -7.84 -12.77
N THR A 115 4.12 -8.46 -13.88
CA THR A 115 4.84 -9.74 -13.88
C THR A 115 6.27 -9.51 -13.36
N VAL A 116 6.63 -10.21 -12.28
CA VAL A 116 7.97 -10.13 -11.65
C VAL A 116 8.83 -11.34 -11.96
N ASP A 117 8.22 -12.47 -12.29
CA ASP A 117 8.91 -13.66 -12.78
C ASP A 117 7.99 -14.45 -13.71
N ALA A 118 8.20 -14.31 -15.01
CA ALA A 118 7.38 -14.99 -16.01
C ALA A 118 7.58 -16.51 -16.00
N ASN A 119 8.77 -17.00 -15.65
CA ASN A 119 9.08 -18.43 -15.66
C ASN A 119 8.41 -19.14 -14.48
N ALA A 120 8.40 -18.48 -13.32
CA ALA A 120 7.68 -18.97 -12.13
C ALA A 120 6.19 -18.56 -12.12
N GLY A 121 5.71 -17.84 -13.13
CA GLY A 121 4.33 -17.35 -13.20
C GLY A 121 3.95 -16.36 -12.10
N ARG A 122 4.92 -15.61 -11.54
CA ARG A 122 4.70 -14.66 -10.44
C ARG A 122 4.41 -13.26 -10.95
N ALA A 123 3.37 -12.66 -10.41
CA ALA A 123 3.01 -11.26 -10.63
C ALA A 123 2.60 -10.61 -9.30
N LEU A 124 2.87 -9.31 -9.18
CA LEU A 124 2.40 -8.49 -8.07
C LEU A 124 1.18 -7.70 -8.52
N PHE A 125 0.14 -7.67 -7.69
CA PHE A 125 -0.96 -6.73 -7.86
C PHE A 125 -0.45 -5.32 -7.57
N TYR A 126 -1.00 -4.31 -8.24
CA TYR A 126 -0.77 -2.91 -7.86
C TYR A 126 -2.07 -2.12 -7.86
N TYR A 127 -2.11 -1.09 -7.02
CA TYR A 127 -3.10 -0.01 -7.08
C TYR A 127 -2.37 1.32 -7.14
N PHE A 128 -2.76 2.16 -8.08
CA PHE A 128 -2.14 3.45 -8.36
C PHE A 128 -3.19 4.55 -8.43
N ALA A 129 -2.99 5.63 -7.69
CA ALA A 129 -3.83 6.82 -7.69
C ALA A 129 -2.99 8.04 -8.05
N GLU A 130 -3.37 8.74 -9.12
CA GLU A 130 -2.77 10.01 -9.50
C GLU A 130 -3.12 11.11 -8.48
N ALA A 131 -2.36 12.20 -8.52
CA ALA A 131 -2.72 13.38 -7.79
C ALA A 131 -3.92 14.07 -8.44
N PRO A 132 -4.92 14.56 -7.67
CA PRO A 132 -6.06 15.28 -8.23
C PRO A 132 -5.68 16.58 -8.95
N GLN A 133 -4.55 17.18 -8.56
CA GLN A 133 -4.10 18.47 -9.07
C GLN A 133 -2.66 18.35 -9.60
N ASP A 134 -2.49 18.75 -10.85
CA ASP A 134 -1.20 18.78 -11.57
C ASP A 134 -0.37 17.48 -11.43
N PRO A 135 -0.95 16.30 -11.76
CA PRO A 135 -0.31 15.01 -11.50
C PRO A 135 1.04 14.87 -12.18
N SER A 136 1.25 15.49 -13.35
CA SER A 136 2.51 15.45 -14.09
C SER A 136 3.69 15.98 -13.27
N ASN A 137 3.51 17.05 -12.50
CA ASN A 137 4.58 17.65 -11.70
C ASN A 137 4.69 17.09 -10.27
N LYS A 138 3.81 16.19 -9.85
CA LYS A 138 3.89 15.56 -8.51
C LYS A 138 4.91 14.42 -8.47
N PRO A 139 5.57 14.16 -7.33
CA PRO A 139 6.47 13.02 -7.18
C PRO A 139 5.70 11.70 -7.24
N LEU A 140 6.34 10.63 -7.71
CA LEU A 140 5.84 9.27 -7.55
C LEU A 140 6.31 8.70 -6.21
N VAL A 141 5.38 8.15 -5.43
CA VAL A 141 5.64 7.47 -4.17
C VAL A 141 5.16 6.04 -4.27
N LEU A 142 6.08 5.09 -4.10
CA LEU A 142 5.77 3.68 -3.91
C LEU A 142 5.72 3.39 -2.41
N TRP A 143 4.62 2.79 -1.96
CA TRP A 143 4.41 2.38 -0.58
C TRP A 143 4.28 0.86 -0.48
N MET A 144 4.97 0.28 0.51
CA MET A 144 4.95 -1.17 0.77
C MET A 144 4.73 -1.38 2.26
N ASN A 145 3.65 -2.08 2.62
CA ASN A 145 3.47 -2.52 4.00
C ASN A 145 4.41 -3.69 4.28
N GLY A 146 4.97 -3.69 5.50
CA GLY A 146 5.89 -4.72 5.96
C GLY A 146 5.19 -5.94 6.55
N GLY A 147 5.93 -6.71 7.36
CA GLY A 147 5.54 -8.05 7.78
C GLY A 147 5.58 -9.03 6.60
N PRO A 148 5.72 -10.33 6.82
CA PRO A 148 5.53 -11.26 5.72
C PRO A 148 4.02 -11.38 5.41
N GLY A 149 3.62 -10.94 4.22
CA GLY A 149 2.29 -11.26 3.64
C GLY A 149 1.16 -10.28 3.95
N CYS A 150 1.40 -9.17 4.66
CA CYS A 150 0.38 -8.13 4.79
C CYS A 150 0.17 -7.41 3.45
N SER A 151 -1.09 -7.15 3.10
CA SER A 151 -1.44 -6.47 1.85
C SER A 151 -1.23 -4.95 1.97
N SER A 152 -0.41 -4.38 1.08
CA SER A 152 -0.27 -2.92 0.95
C SER A 152 -1.54 -2.24 0.45
N PHE A 153 -2.39 -2.95 -0.30
CA PHE A 153 -3.69 -2.43 -0.71
C PHE A 153 -4.66 -2.36 0.48
N GLY A 154 -4.77 -3.46 1.24
CA GLY A 154 -5.66 -3.52 2.40
C GLY A 154 -5.24 -2.56 3.52
N ALA A 155 -4.00 -2.67 4.00
CA ALA A 155 -3.50 -1.83 5.08
C ALA A 155 -3.15 -0.41 4.60
N GLY A 156 -2.23 -0.31 3.64
CA GLY A 156 -1.74 0.98 3.14
C GLY A 156 -2.82 1.80 2.46
N ALA A 157 -3.41 1.31 1.36
CA ALA A 157 -4.34 2.12 0.59
C ALA A 157 -5.68 2.32 1.30
N MET A 158 -6.32 1.26 1.80
CA MET A 158 -7.69 1.35 2.33
C MET A 158 -7.75 1.81 3.79
N LEU A 159 -6.77 1.49 4.64
CA LEU A 159 -6.81 1.83 6.07
C LEU A 159 -5.93 3.04 6.41
N GLU A 160 -4.74 3.15 5.85
CA GLU A 160 -3.76 4.16 6.25
C GLU A 160 -3.80 5.42 5.36
N LEU A 161 -3.21 5.35 4.16
CA LEU A 161 -2.71 6.52 3.41
C LEU A 161 -3.44 6.82 2.09
N GLY A 162 -4.18 5.85 1.54
CA GLY A 162 -4.81 5.97 0.23
C GLY A 162 -6.00 6.95 0.18
N PRO A 163 -6.55 7.20 -1.02
CA PRO A 163 -7.59 8.20 -1.24
C PRO A 163 -8.95 7.86 -0.61
N PHE A 164 -9.22 6.58 -0.38
CA PHE A 164 -10.50 6.10 0.11
C PHE A 164 -10.33 5.21 1.33
N SER A 165 -11.37 5.17 2.18
CA SER A 165 -11.54 4.17 3.22
C SER A 165 -12.92 3.56 3.15
N VAL A 166 -13.04 2.34 3.68
CA VAL A 166 -14.31 1.65 3.82
C VAL A 166 -15.08 2.23 5.01
N HIS A 167 -16.36 2.55 4.81
CA HIS A 167 -17.27 2.92 5.89
C HIS A 167 -17.52 1.74 6.84
N SER A 168 -18.06 2.03 8.03
CA SER A 168 -18.42 1.01 9.02
C SER A 168 -19.52 0.04 8.56
N ASP A 169 -20.23 0.36 7.48
CA ASP A 169 -21.20 -0.53 6.84
C ASP A 169 -20.54 -1.64 6.00
N ASN A 170 -19.21 -1.60 5.83
CA ASN A 170 -18.40 -2.51 5.01
C ASN A 170 -18.85 -2.61 3.54
N LYS A 171 -19.55 -1.59 3.04
CA LYS A 171 -20.15 -1.57 1.70
C LYS A 171 -19.82 -0.31 0.93
N THR A 172 -19.72 0.82 1.60
CA THR A 172 -19.48 2.11 0.97
C THR A 172 -18.06 2.60 1.23
N LEU A 173 -17.58 3.45 0.33
CA LEU A 173 -16.27 4.10 0.41
C LEU A 173 -16.47 5.59 0.66
N TYR A 174 -15.62 6.17 1.51
CA TYR A 174 -15.51 7.61 1.68
C TYR A 174 -14.11 8.11 1.36
N LYS A 175 -14.04 9.34 0.84
CA LYS A 175 -12.79 10.00 0.50
C LYS A 175 -12.08 10.48 1.77
N LYS A 176 -10.78 10.21 1.87
CA LYS A 176 -9.95 10.73 2.97
C LYS A 176 -9.49 12.15 2.68
N LYS A 177 -9.62 13.04 3.67
CA LYS A 177 -9.12 14.43 3.60
C LYS A 177 -7.59 14.51 3.52
N HIS A 178 -6.87 13.57 4.12
CA HIS A 178 -5.41 13.58 4.26
C HIS A 178 -4.73 12.44 3.48
N ALA A 179 -5.30 12.08 2.32
CA ALA A 179 -4.73 11.07 1.45
C ALA A 179 -3.38 11.52 0.87
N TRP A 180 -2.44 10.59 0.75
CA TRP A 180 -1.10 10.90 0.22
C TRP A 180 -1.10 11.28 -1.26
N ASN A 181 -2.13 10.87 -2.02
CA ASN A 181 -2.25 11.30 -3.41
C ASN A 181 -2.57 12.80 -3.55
N THR A 182 -2.91 13.52 -2.48
CA THR A 182 -3.06 14.99 -2.54
C THR A 182 -1.73 15.70 -2.83
N GLY A 183 -0.61 15.12 -2.41
CA GLY A 183 0.74 15.67 -2.62
C GLY A 183 1.62 14.88 -3.58
N SER A 184 1.15 13.72 -4.06
CA SER A 184 1.95 12.77 -4.85
C SER A 184 1.10 11.95 -5.81
N LYS A 185 1.76 11.30 -6.77
CA LYS A 185 1.22 10.10 -7.42
C LYS A 185 1.54 8.91 -6.50
N TYR A 186 0.53 8.18 -6.04
CA TYR A 186 0.65 7.17 -4.98
C TYR A 186 0.42 5.76 -5.53
N ALA A 187 1.36 4.84 -5.28
CA ALA A 187 1.28 3.44 -5.68
C ALA A 187 1.48 2.48 -4.48
N VAL A 188 0.74 1.37 -4.48
CA VAL A 188 0.97 0.21 -3.60
C VAL A 188 1.09 -1.06 -4.42
N CYS A 189 1.90 -2.00 -3.92
CA CYS A 189 2.08 -3.35 -4.47
C CYS A 189 1.94 -4.41 -3.37
#